data_AF-A0A9D7J7Y0-F1
#
_entry.id   AF-A0A9D7J7Y0-F1
#
_cell.length_a   1.000
_cell.length_b   1.000
_cell.length_c   1.000
_cell.angle_alpha   90.00
_cell.angle_beta   90.00
_cell.angle_gamma   90.00
#
_symmetry.space_group_name_H-M   'P 1'
#
loop_
_entity.id
_entity.type
_entity.pdbx_description
1 polymer ?
#
loop_
_entity_poly.entity_id
_entity_poly.type
_entity_poly.pdbx_seq_one_letter_code
_entity_poly.pdbx_strand_id
1 'polypeptide(L)'
;MSDLPLINALGCAVGIDDADLPAEHGAEIRRAWTGAASQLGDPLPVAHLTVTPARGPVAESLSSLSQSVTLAAIEARRGQLWMMHAAGVADEEGRVIALIGPSGQGKTTAARTLATAYGYVSDETVGIEADGTVVPYRKPLSVIVDSKWVKKQCPPEELGLLPLPGARLRLAAIVLLDRRPDGPDAAVVEDCDLGDALPELVAQTSYLGDMPAPLRTIAAHAVAVGGVRRVVYREARTLAAALEPLFRDALPVQIAAPTTSAARVADAPGTYRGAHLDAVPLNDPDRIALLQPELDGGSTFRLVSGIGPALWRTASGASLDEQTAAAAEAYGVPEGVDVRAAVASAVDALVEQRVLVTEPTWRIRDDVAVTGEGSRFVALSLADLQHPTPFAMESSAATIWDVLFVSRGLTATHLVEAVARRVGVDADVVDTDVRAFLESLEARALAERVAP
;
A
#
# COMPACT_ATOMS: atom_id res chain seq x y z
N MET A 1 -7.82 -21.30 -30.98
CA MET A 1 -7.89 -20.57 -29.70
C MET A 1 -9.19 -19.79 -29.76
N SER A 2 -10.13 -20.06 -28.85
CA SER A 2 -11.33 -19.24 -28.70
C SER A 2 -10.92 -17.80 -28.41
N ASP A 3 -11.63 -16.85 -29.01
CA ASP A 3 -11.43 -15.42 -28.81
C ASP A 3 -12.01 -15.06 -27.42
N LEU A 4 -11.20 -15.25 -26.37
CA LEU A 4 -11.62 -15.00 -24.98
C LEU A 4 -11.98 -13.52 -24.82
N PRO A 5 -13.10 -13.16 -24.16
CA PRO A 5 -13.37 -11.77 -23.81
C PRO A 5 -12.19 -11.19 -23.03
N LEU A 6 -11.65 -10.08 -23.52
CA LEU A 6 -10.47 -9.44 -22.95
C LEU A 6 -10.89 -8.14 -22.24
N ILE A 7 -10.48 -8.02 -20.98
CA ILE A 7 -10.84 -6.89 -20.11
C ILE A 7 -9.58 -6.11 -19.76
N ASN A 8 -9.63 -4.79 -19.92
CA ASN A 8 -8.65 -3.87 -19.36
C ASN A 8 -8.96 -3.61 -17.89
N ALA A 9 -8.13 -4.13 -17.00
CA ALA A 9 -8.24 -3.92 -15.56
C ALA A 9 -6.93 -3.37 -15.01
N LEU A 10 -6.93 -2.10 -14.56
CA LEU A 10 -5.74 -1.41 -14.03
C LEU A 10 -4.53 -1.46 -15.00
N GLY A 11 -4.79 -1.40 -16.30
CA GLY A 11 -3.75 -1.53 -17.32
C GLY A 11 -3.16 -2.94 -17.41
N CYS A 12 -3.90 -3.99 -17.02
CA CYS A 12 -3.64 -5.38 -17.36
C CYS A 12 -4.69 -5.89 -18.35
N ALA A 13 -4.29 -6.89 -19.14
CA ALA A 13 -5.20 -7.61 -20.02
C ALA A 13 -5.65 -8.91 -19.34
N VAL A 14 -6.91 -8.96 -18.92
CA VAL A 14 -7.50 -10.13 -18.25
C VAL A 14 -8.44 -10.85 -19.22
N GLY A 15 -8.03 -12.02 -19.68
CA GLY A 15 -8.85 -12.90 -20.49
C GLY A 15 -9.85 -13.67 -19.61
N ILE A 16 -11.11 -13.74 -20.05
CA ILE A 16 -12.14 -14.51 -19.36
C ILE A 16 -12.29 -15.87 -20.04
N ASP A 17 -11.96 -16.95 -19.32
CA ASP A 17 -12.17 -18.31 -19.80
C ASP A 17 -13.62 -18.74 -19.57
N ASP A 18 -14.47 -18.49 -20.56
CA ASP A 18 -15.89 -18.84 -20.57
C ASP A 18 -16.20 -20.12 -21.37
N ALA A 19 -15.18 -20.92 -21.74
CA ALA A 19 -15.32 -22.07 -22.64
C ALA A 19 -16.33 -23.13 -22.15
N ASP A 20 -16.42 -23.31 -20.83
CA ASP A 20 -17.30 -24.28 -20.17
C ASP A 20 -18.68 -23.69 -19.80
N LEU A 21 -18.96 -22.43 -20.13
CA LEU A 21 -20.20 -21.75 -19.76
C LEU A 21 -21.24 -21.80 -20.89
N PRO A 22 -22.55 -21.80 -20.54
CA PRO A 22 -23.60 -21.61 -21.52
C PRO A 22 -23.42 -20.31 -22.31
N ALA A 23 -23.83 -20.31 -23.59
CA ALA A 23 -23.69 -19.13 -24.46
C ALA A 23 -24.37 -17.86 -23.90
N GLU A 24 -25.47 -18.03 -23.15
CA GLU A 24 -26.15 -16.93 -22.46
C GLU A 24 -25.29 -16.29 -21.36
N HIS A 25 -24.53 -17.08 -20.59
CA HIS A 25 -23.60 -16.57 -19.58
C HIS A 25 -22.49 -15.76 -20.26
N GLY A 26 -21.90 -16.28 -21.33
CA GLY A 26 -20.87 -15.58 -22.10
C GLY A 26 -21.38 -14.26 -22.69
N ALA A 27 -22.63 -14.21 -23.16
CA ALA A 27 -23.25 -12.98 -23.66
C ALA A 27 -23.45 -11.94 -22.55
N GLU A 28 -23.88 -12.36 -21.36
CA GLU A 28 -24.03 -11.48 -20.20
C GLU A 28 -22.69 -10.96 -19.66
N ILE A 29 -21.63 -11.78 -19.70
CA ILE A 29 -20.26 -11.33 -19.41
C ILE A 29 -19.86 -10.21 -20.39
N ARG A 30 -19.99 -10.44 -21.70
CA ARG A 30 -19.65 -9.43 -22.71
C ARG A 30 -20.46 -8.15 -22.56
N ARG A 31 -21.76 -8.26 -22.25
CA ARG A 31 -22.64 -7.11 -21.98
C ARG A 31 -22.19 -6.33 -20.74
N ALA A 32 -21.92 -7.00 -19.63
CA ALA A 32 -21.57 -6.34 -18.38
C ALA A 32 -20.22 -5.60 -18.46
N TRP A 33 -19.28 -6.11 -19.24
CA TRP A 33 -17.91 -5.59 -19.31
C TRP A 33 -17.63 -4.65 -20.47
N THR A 34 -18.64 -4.16 -21.19
CA THR A 34 -18.48 -3.23 -22.33
C THR A 34 -17.61 -2.02 -21.99
N GLY A 35 -17.75 -1.49 -20.77
CA GLY A 35 -17.01 -0.31 -20.33
C GLY A 35 -15.49 -0.50 -20.25
N ALA A 36 -15.03 -1.74 -20.04
CA ALA A 36 -13.62 -2.12 -19.90
C ALA A 36 -13.17 -3.17 -20.93
N ALA A 37 -13.98 -3.43 -21.97
CA ALA A 37 -13.63 -4.35 -23.04
C ALA A 37 -12.39 -3.85 -23.80
N SER A 38 -11.53 -4.78 -24.21
CA SER A 38 -10.32 -4.51 -24.98
C SER A 38 -10.12 -5.57 -26.06
N GLN A 39 -9.23 -5.31 -27.02
CA GLN A 39 -8.96 -6.20 -28.15
C GLN A 39 -7.49 -6.61 -28.20
N LEU A 40 -7.24 -7.81 -28.75
CA LEU A 40 -5.88 -8.29 -29.03
C LEU A 40 -5.21 -7.33 -30.05
N GLY A 41 -4.27 -6.49 -29.60
CA GLY A 41 -3.59 -5.50 -30.45
C GLY A 41 -3.82 -4.04 -30.02
N ASP A 42 -4.75 -3.77 -29.11
CA ASP A 42 -4.65 -2.59 -28.24
C ASP A 42 -3.25 -2.61 -27.59
N PRO A 43 -2.62 -1.47 -27.27
CA PRO A 43 -1.39 -1.43 -26.48
C PRO A 43 -1.70 -1.92 -25.05
N LEU A 44 -1.88 -3.23 -24.93
CA LEU A 44 -2.38 -3.89 -23.73
C LEU A 44 -1.19 -4.24 -22.85
N PRO A 45 -1.10 -3.71 -21.61
CA PRO A 45 0.17 -3.61 -20.88
C PRO A 45 0.44 -4.77 -19.89
N VAL A 46 1.74 -4.88 -19.55
CA VAL A 46 2.43 -5.60 -18.44
C VAL A 46 2.18 -7.11 -18.27
N ALA A 47 0.93 -7.58 -18.26
CA ALA A 47 0.61 -8.98 -17.96
C ALA A 47 -0.67 -9.46 -18.66
N HIS A 48 -0.61 -10.68 -19.20
CA HIS A 48 -1.79 -11.42 -19.65
C HIS A 48 -2.19 -12.42 -18.56
N LEU A 49 -3.40 -12.26 -18.05
CA LEU A 49 -3.97 -13.12 -17.00
C LEU A 49 -5.21 -13.83 -17.55
N THR A 50 -5.52 -14.99 -17.00
CA THR A 50 -6.77 -15.70 -17.32
C THR A 50 -7.56 -15.92 -16.04
N VAL A 51 -8.84 -15.55 -16.07
CA VAL A 51 -9.78 -15.78 -14.97
C VAL A 51 -10.93 -16.65 -15.47
N THR A 52 -11.20 -17.73 -14.75
CA THR A 52 -12.35 -18.61 -15.02
C THR A 52 -13.53 -18.19 -14.13
N PRO A 53 -14.70 -17.84 -14.69
CA PRO A 53 -15.87 -17.49 -13.89
C PRO A 53 -16.38 -18.68 -13.07
N ALA A 54 -16.92 -18.41 -11.88
CA ALA A 54 -17.56 -19.43 -11.07
C ALA A 54 -18.79 -20.02 -11.78
N ARG A 55 -19.00 -21.34 -11.62
CA ARG A 55 -20.20 -22.02 -12.10
C ARG A 55 -21.39 -21.68 -11.19
N GLY A 56 -22.57 -21.50 -11.77
CA GLY A 56 -23.79 -21.22 -11.01
C GLY A 56 -24.75 -20.27 -11.74
N PRO A 57 -25.73 -19.72 -11.01
CA PRO A 57 -26.62 -18.69 -11.53
C PRO A 57 -25.85 -17.50 -12.10
N VAL A 58 -26.31 -16.95 -13.24
CA VAL A 58 -25.61 -15.86 -13.97
C VAL A 58 -25.25 -14.69 -13.06
N ALA A 59 -26.19 -14.24 -12.21
CA ALA A 59 -25.97 -13.09 -11.34
C ALA A 59 -24.84 -13.30 -10.31
N GLU A 60 -24.79 -14.48 -9.69
CA GLU A 60 -23.74 -14.85 -8.72
C GLU A 60 -22.39 -15.02 -9.42
N SER A 61 -22.38 -15.69 -10.58
CA SER A 61 -21.20 -15.87 -11.42
C SER A 61 -20.59 -14.53 -11.84
N LEU A 62 -21.39 -13.58 -12.31
CA LEU A 62 -20.92 -12.23 -12.67
C LEU A 62 -20.38 -11.44 -11.48
N SER A 63 -21.01 -11.56 -10.30
CA SER A 63 -20.53 -10.90 -9.07
C SER A 63 -19.17 -11.45 -8.64
N SER A 64 -19.01 -12.78 -8.65
CA SER A 64 -17.73 -13.43 -8.34
C SER A 64 -16.68 -13.08 -9.39
N LEU A 65 -17.04 -13.04 -10.67
CA LEU A 65 -16.15 -12.67 -11.75
C LEU A 65 -15.60 -11.24 -11.58
N SER A 66 -16.45 -10.28 -11.19
CA SER A 66 -16.01 -8.91 -10.90
C SER A 66 -14.92 -8.86 -9.82
N GLN A 67 -15.09 -9.64 -8.75
CA GLN A 67 -14.10 -9.75 -7.68
C GLN A 67 -12.81 -10.41 -8.17
N SER A 68 -12.90 -11.54 -8.89
CA SER A 68 -11.74 -12.28 -9.38
C SER A 68 -10.91 -11.46 -10.39
N VAL A 69 -11.56 -10.72 -11.30
CA VAL A 69 -10.86 -9.84 -12.24
C VAL A 69 -10.16 -8.70 -11.49
N THR A 70 -10.84 -8.09 -10.52
CA THR A 70 -10.26 -7.00 -9.71
C THR A 70 -9.04 -7.50 -8.94
N LEU A 71 -9.15 -8.64 -8.26
CA LEU A 71 -8.07 -9.24 -7.47
C LEU A 71 -6.89 -9.62 -8.36
N ALA A 72 -7.13 -10.30 -9.48
CA ALA A 72 -6.07 -10.69 -10.41
C ALA A 72 -5.30 -9.46 -10.95
N ALA A 73 -6.01 -8.37 -11.27
CA ALA A 73 -5.39 -7.14 -11.72
C ALA A 73 -4.58 -6.46 -10.60
N ILE A 74 -5.10 -6.42 -9.37
CA ILE A 74 -4.36 -5.85 -8.22
C ILE A 74 -3.09 -6.67 -7.96
N GLU A 75 -3.17 -8.00 -7.95
CA GLU A 75 -2.02 -8.88 -7.74
C GLU A 75 -0.96 -8.71 -8.83
N ALA A 76 -1.37 -8.62 -10.10
CA ALA A 76 -0.44 -8.43 -11.21
C ALA A 76 0.24 -7.04 -11.24
N ARG A 77 -0.36 -6.05 -10.58
CA ARG A 77 0.17 -4.68 -10.48
C ARG A 77 0.79 -4.38 -9.11
N ARG A 78 0.92 -5.40 -8.24
CA ARG A 78 1.61 -5.31 -6.94
C ARG A 78 3.00 -4.69 -7.10
N GLY A 79 3.30 -3.70 -6.27
CA GLY A 79 4.58 -2.98 -6.28
C GLY A 79 4.80 -2.03 -7.47
N GLN A 80 3.86 -1.94 -8.43
CA GLN A 80 3.99 -1.10 -9.63
C GLN A 80 3.05 0.10 -9.64
N LEU A 81 1.90 -0.03 -8.97
CA LEU A 81 0.88 1.02 -8.86
C LEU A 81 0.61 1.34 -7.39
N TRP A 82 0.34 2.61 -7.11
CA TRP A 82 -0.43 2.97 -5.93
C TRP A 82 -1.91 2.66 -6.19
N MET A 83 -2.39 1.55 -5.64
CA MET A 83 -3.76 1.06 -5.85
C MET A 83 -4.63 1.40 -4.63
N MET A 84 -5.53 2.36 -4.82
CA MET A 84 -6.44 2.79 -3.76
C MET A 84 -7.82 2.17 -3.94
N HIS A 85 -8.42 1.71 -2.85
CA HIS A 85 -9.83 1.39 -2.76
C HIS A 85 -10.66 2.68 -2.75
N ALA A 86 -10.83 3.23 -3.95
CA ALA A 86 -11.40 4.54 -4.22
C ALA A 86 -12.28 4.50 -5.48
N ALA A 87 -13.22 5.42 -5.56
CA ALA A 87 -13.86 5.75 -6.82
C ALA A 87 -13.05 6.82 -7.57
N GLY A 88 -13.17 6.88 -8.89
CA GLY A 88 -12.50 7.86 -9.72
C GLY A 88 -13.43 8.44 -10.78
N VAL A 89 -13.35 9.76 -10.96
CA VAL A 89 -14.00 10.48 -12.06
C VAL A 89 -13.03 11.42 -12.74
N ALA A 90 -13.18 11.60 -14.05
CA ALA A 90 -12.29 12.40 -14.89
C ALA A 90 -13.06 13.52 -15.61
N ASP A 91 -12.47 14.70 -15.75
CA ASP A 91 -13.02 15.73 -16.63
C ASP A 91 -12.59 15.55 -18.10
N GLU A 92 -12.93 16.51 -18.96
CA GLU A 92 -12.64 16.45 -20.40
C GLU A 92 -11.13 16.49 -20.72
N GLU A 93 -10.31 17.12 -19.84
CA GLU A 93 -8.86 17.19 -19.98
C GLU A 93 -8.13 15.95 -19.41
N GLY A 94 -8.85 15.00 -18.82
CA GLY A 94 -8.27 13.79 -18.23
C GLY A 94 -7.75 13.97 -16.81
N ARG A 95 -8.11 15.06 -16.13
CA ARG A 95 -7.79 15.28 -14.72
C ARG A 95 -8.74 14.44 -13.87
N VAL A 96 -8.19 13.64 -12.96
CA VAL A 96 -8.90 12.63 -12.18
C VAL A 96 -8.95 13.02 -10.70
N ILE A 97 -10.14 12.97 -10.12
CA ILE A 97 -10.32 13.04 -8.67
C ILE A 97 -10.49 11.63 -8.12
N ALA A 98 -9.62 11.23 -7.19
CA ALA A 98 -9.77 10.00 -6.44
C ALA A 98 -10.59 10.24 -5.17
N LEU A 99 -11.68 9.49 -5.03
CA LEU A 99 -12.67 9.59 -3.96
C LEU A 99 -12.52 8.40 -3.03
N ILE A 100 -11.90 8.65 -1.88
CA ILE A 100 -11.63 7.67 -0.84
C ILE A 100 -12.70 7.80 0.23
N GLY A 101 -13.06 6.69 0.85
CA GLY A 101 -13.95 6.69 1.99
C GLY A 101 -14.18 5.26 2.49
N PRO A 102 -14.63 5.08 3.73
CA PRO A 102 -14.84 3.75 4.28
C PRO A 102 -15.81 2.90 3.44
N SER A 103 -15.65 1.58 3.47
CA SER A 103 -16.61 0.68 2.84
C SER A 103 -18.01 0.91 3.40
N GLY A 104 -19.04 0.90 2.54
CA GLY A 104 -20.43 1.14 2.95
C GLY A 104 -20.85 2.61 3.09
N GLN A 105 -19.94 3.59 3.01
CA GLN A 105 -20.29 5.02 3.17
C GLN A 105 -20.75 5.72 1.87
N GLY A 106 -21.09 4.94 0.85
CA GLY A 106 -21.68 5.47 -0.38
C GLY A 106 -20.69 5.90 -1.46
N LYS A 107 -19.45 5.38 -1.47
CA LYS A 107 -18.48 5.58 -2.59
C LYS A 107 -19.10 5.28 -3.95
N THR A 108 -19.69 4.10 -4.13
CA THR A 108 -20.39 3.72 -5.37
C THR A 108 -21.55 4.67 -5.70
N THR A 109 -22.26 5.18 -4.70
CA THR A 109 -23.33 6.18 -4.90
C THR A 109 -22.78 7.52 -5.34
N ALA A 110 -21.68 7.99 -4.73
CA ALA A 110 -20.98 9.20 -5.11
C ALA A 110 -20.41 9.08 -6.53
N ALA A 111 -19.70 7.99 -6.83
CA ALA A 111 -19.17 7.66 -8.14
C ALA A 111 -20.26 7.69 -9.21
N ARG A 112 -21.37 6.97 -8.99
CA ARG A 112 -22.50 6.92 -9.93
C ARG A 112 -23.12 8.30 -10.15
N THR A 113 -23.17 9.14 -9.13
CA THR A 113 -23.76 10.48 -9.24
C THR A 113 -22.82 11.46 -9.93
N LEU A 114 -21.52 11.41 -9.62
CA LEU A 114 -20.51 12.27 -10.24
C LEU A 114 -20.25 11.87 -11.68
N ALA A 115 -20.31 10.58 -11.98
CA ALA A 115 -20.05 10.04 -13.30
C ALA A 115 -21.15 10.33 -14.34
N THR A 116 -22.22 11.05 -13.98
CA THR A 116 -23.16 11.64 -14.95
C THR A 116 -22.74 13.03 -15.43
N ALA A 117 -21.79 13.67 -14.72
CA ALA A 117 -21.21 14.97 -15.07
C ALA A 117 -19.74 14.85 -15.51
N TYR A 118 -19.05 13.81 -15.07
CA TYR A 118 -17.63 13.54 -15.35
C TYR A 118 -17.45 12.12 -15.88
N GLY A 119 -16.37 11.85 -16.63
CA GLY A 119 -16.05 10.52 -17.14
C GLY A 119 -15.82 9.49 -16.03
N TYR A 120 -16.42 8.31 -16.16
CA TYR A 120 -16.30 7.22 -15.18
C TYR A 120 -14.94 6.52 -15.30
N VAL A 121 -14.12 6.56 -14.24
CA VAL A 121 -12.83 5.83 -14.17
C VAL A 121 -13.01 4.47 -13.51
N SER A 122 -13.55 4.45 -12.27
CA SER A 122 -13.85 3.24 -11.49
C SER A 122 -14.74 3.59 -10.29
N ASP A 123 -15.43 2.60 -9.71
CA ASP A 123 -16.15 2.74 -8.44
C ASP A 123 -15.47 2.01 -7.26
N GLU A 124 -14.40 1.24 -7.52
CA GLU A 124 -13.75 0.39 -6.54
C GLU A 124 -12.23 0.61 -6.43
N THR A 125 -11.50 0.62 -7.55
CA THR A 125 -10.03 0.70 -7.50
C THR A 125 -9.50 1.74 -8.47
N VAL A 126 -8.73 2.70 -7.95
CA VAL A 126 -7.97 3.66 -8.74
C VAL A 126 -6.49 3.32 -8.63
N GLY A 127 -5.87 2.97 -9.75
CA GLY A 127 -4.42 2.72 -9.84
C GLY A 127 -3.69 3.96 -10.34
N ILE A 128 -2.63 4.36 -9.64
CA ILE A 128 -1.81 5.53 -9.97
C ILE A 128 -0.36 5.09 -10.14
N GLU A 129 0.26 5.45 -11.27
CA GLU A 129 1.69 5.26 -11.53
C GLU A 129 2.53 6.29 -10.77
N ALA A 130 3.83 6.03 -10.60
CA ALA A 130 4.73 6.93 -9.87
C ALA A 130 4.79 8.37 -10.40
N ASP A 131 4.42 8.59 -11.68
CA ASP A 131 4.39 9.91 -12.33
C ASP A 131 3.03 10.64 -12.18
N GLY A 132 2.06 10.05 -11.47
CA GLY A 132 0.70 10.58 -11.31
C GLY A 132 -0.28 10.19 -12.42
N THR A 133 0.13 9.34 -13.37
CA THR A 133 -0.80 8.77 -14.37
C THR A 133 -1.80 7.85 -13.71
N VAL A 134 -3.08 8.01 -14.07
CA VAL A 134 -4.13 7.11 -13.61
C VAL A 134 -4.38 6.05 -14.68
N VAL A 135 -4.41 4.78 -14.28
CA VAL A 135 -4.81 3.69 -15.17
C VAL A 135 -6.34 3.49 -15.10
N PRO A 136 -7.03 3.38 -16.24
CA PRO A 136 -8.48 3.23 -16.25
C PRO A 136 -8.91 1.85 -15.74
N TYR A 137 -10.05 1.78 -15.04
CA TYR A 137 -10.68 0.51 -14.69
C TYR A 137 -12.21 0.61 -14.64
N ARG A 138 -12.83 0.67 -15.82
CA ARG A 138 -14.28 0.89 -16.03
C ARG A 138 -15.11 -0.39 -15.84
N LYS A 139 -14.95 -1.06 -14.69
CA LYS A 139 -15.71 -2.27 -14.34
C LYS A 139 -17.22 -2.01 -14.27
N PRO A 140 -18.06 -3.05 -14.48
CA PRO A 140 -19.49 -2.97 -14.18
C PRO A 140 -19.74 -2.60 -12.71
N LEU A 141 -20.81 -1.85 -12.48
CA LEU A 141 -21.25 -1.48 -11.14
C LEU A 141 -22.20 -2.54 -10.60
N SER A 142 -21.97 -2.94 -9.36
CA SER A 142 -22.86 -3.82 -8.61
C SER A 142 -24.05 -3.05 -8.03
N VAL A 143 -25.20 -3.11 -8.69
CA VAL A 143 -26.42 -2.38 -8.29
C VAL A 143 -27.46 -3.34 -7.73
N ILE A 144 -28.06 -2.97 -6.58
CA ILE A 144 -29.22 -3.70 -6.03
C ILE A 144 -30.46 -3.27 -6.82
N VAL A 145 -31.08 -4.22 -7.53
CA VAL A 145 -32.20 -3.91 -8.44
C VAL A 145 -33.56 -4.28 -7.86
N ASP A 146 -33.61 -5.23 -6.92
CA ASP A 146 -34.84 -5.77 -6.33
C ASP A 146 -34.79 -5.84 -4.79
N SER A 147 -35.98 -5.97 -4.17
CA SER A 147 -36.16 -6.17 -2.72
C SER A 147 -35.49 -7.43 -2.15
N LYS A 148 -35.02 -8.33 -3.02
CA LYS A 148 -34.29 -9.56 -2.67
C LYS A 148 -32.78 -9.36 -2.48
N TRP A 149 -32.27 -8.12 -2.53
CA TRP A 149 -30.84 -7.79 -2.32
C TRP A 149 -29.86 -8.45 -3.32
N VAL A 150 -30.36 -8.93 -4.45
CA VAL A 150 -29.50 -9.47 -5.52
C VAL A 150 -28.81 -8.32 -6.23
N LYS A 151 -27.48 -8.34 -6.24
CA LYS A 151 -26.65 -7.37 -6.95
C LYS A 151 -26.56 -7.77 -8.42
N LYS A 152 -27.11 -6.94 -9.31
CA LYS A 152 -26.90 -7.05 -10.76
C LYS A 152 -25.62 -6.32 -11.14
N GLN A 153 -24.84 -6.90 -12.03
CA GLN A 153 -23.71 -6.23 -12.66
C GLN A 153 -24.23 -5.43 -13.86
N CYS A 154 -24.14 -4.10 -13.77
CA CYS A 154 -24.60 -3.18 -14.80
C CYS A 154 -23.39 -2.51 -15.46
N PRO A 155 -23.28 -2.53 -16.80
CA PRO A 155 -22.26 -1.77 -17.49
C PRO A 155 -22.46 -0.26 -17.24
N PRO A 156 -21.38 0.54 -17.23
CA PRO A 156 -21.47 1.99 -16.98
C PRO A 156 -22.45 2.70 -17.92
N GLU A 157 -22.51 2.28 -19.19
CA GLU A 157 -23.34 2.90 -20.22
C GLU A 157 -24.84 2.74 -19.95
N GLU A 158 -25.28 1.59 -19.40
CA GLU A 158 -26.68 1.36 -19.02
C GLU A 158 -27.13 2.24 -17.85
N LEU A 159 -26.18 2.73 -17.05
CA LEU A 159 -26.43 3.63 -15.94
C LEU A 159 -26.32 5.11 -16.33
N GLY A 160 -26.09 5.40 -17.61
CA GLY A 160 -25.90 6.77 -18.11
C GLY A 160 -24.59 7.42 -17.63
N LEU A 161 -23.58 6.62 -17.28
CA LEU A 161 -22.27 7.13 -16.88
C LEU A 161 -21.48 7.55 -18.12
N LEU A 162 -20.80 8.70 -18.03
CA LEU A 162 -20.05 9.27 -19.14
C LEU A 162 -18.80 8.43 -19.48
N PRO A 163 -18.41 8.38 -20.77
CA PRO A 163 -17.16 7.75 -21.19
C PRO A 163 -15.96 8.53 -20.65
N LEU A 164 -14.78 7.90 -20.71
CA LEU A 164 -13.52 8.60 -20.46
C LEU A 164 -13.18 9.56 -21.60
N PRO A 165 -12.48 10.67 -21.32
CA PRO A 165 -11.94 11.53 -22.36
C PRO A 165 -10.86 10.81 -23.19
N GLY A 166 -10.55 11.34 -24.37
CA GLY A 166 -9.40 10.89 -25.17
C GLY A 166 -8.04 11.33 -24.60
N ALA A 167 -8.03 12.25 -23.63
CA ALA A 167 -6.82 12.72 -22.96
C ALA A 167 -6.26 11.66 -22.00
N ARG A 168 -4.93 11.69 -21.76
CA ARG A 168 -4.28 10.77 -20.81
C ARG A 168 -4.70 11.13 -19.39
N LEU A 169 -5.12 10.13 -18.62
CA LEU A 169 -5.62 10.35 -17.26
C LEU A 169 -4.50 10.71 -16.27
N ARG A 170 -4.76 11.68 -15.39
CA ARG A 170 -3.81 12.23 -14.41
C ARG A 170 -4.49 12.52 -13.10
N LEU A 171 -3.85 12.18 -11.98
CA LEU A 171 -4.38 12.54 -10.67
C LEU A 171 -4.35 14.07 -10.50
N ALA A 172 -5.50 14.64 -10.14
CA ALA A 172 -5.69 16.09 -9.92
C ALA A 172 -6.10 16.42 -8.48
N ALA A 173 -6.76 15.48 -7.78
CA ALA A 173 -7.05 15.62 -6.36
C ALA A 173 -7.24 14.27 -5.65
N ILE A 174 -6.95 14.26 -4.35
CA ILE A 174 -7.20 13.16 -3.41
C ILE A 174 -8.26 13.65 -2.42
N VAL A 175 -9.41 13.00 -2.39
CA VAL A 175 -10.58 13.46 -1.63
C VAL A 175 -11.07 12.35 -0.70
N LEU A 176 -11.14 12.65 0.60
CA LEU A 176 -11.80 11.83 1.61
C LEU A 176 -13.29 12.20 1.69
N LEU A 177 -14.18 11.23 1.52
CA LEU A 177 -15.62 11.39 1.58
C LEU A 177 -16.12 11.26 3.01
N ASP A 178 -16.76 12.31 3.51
CA ASP A 178 -17.37 12.36 4.83
C ASP A 178 -18.88 12.61 4.68
N ARG A 179 -19.63 11.51 4.51
CA ARG A 179 -21.07 11.58 4.37
C ARG A 179 -21.74 11.68 5.74
N ARG A 180 -22.45 12.78 6.00
CA ARG A 180 -23.16 13.03 7.26
C ARG A 180 -24.67 13.21 7.03
N PRO A 181 -25.55 12.44 7.70
CA PRO A 181 -27.00 12.61 7.57
C PRO A 181 -27.50 14.00 7.99
N ASP A 182 -26.83 14.61 8.97
CA ASP A 182 -27.01 15.97 9.48
C ASP A 182 -26.02 16.98 8.84
N GLY A 183 -25.36 16.56 7.76
CA GLY A 183 -24.40 17.38 7.02
C GLY A 183 -25.03 18.55 6.26
N PRO A 184 -24.19 19.42 5.69
CA PRO A 184 -24.64 20.63 5.02
C PRO A 184 -25.46 20.32 3.76
N ASP A 185 -26.35 21.24 3.40
CA ASP A 185 -27.17 21.14 2.19
C ASP A 185 -26.33 21.18 0.90
N ALA A 186 -25.26 21.99 0.90
CA ALA A 186 -24.22 22.00 -0.12
C ALA A 186 -22.96 21.35 0.43
N ALA A 187 -22.30 20.51 -0.37
CA ALA A 187 -21.04 19.89 0.04
C ALA A 187 -19.95 20.95 0.31
N VAL A 188 -19.18 20.75 1.36
CA VAL A 188 -18.10 21.64 1.78
C VAL A 188 -16.77 20.90 1.65
N VAL A 189 -15.80 21.56 1.00
CA VAL A 189 -14.44 21.04 0.84
C VAL A 189 -13.54 21.67 1.91
N GLU A 190 -12.85 20.83 2.66
CA GLU A 190 -11.92 21.20 3.72
C GLU A 190 -10.52 20.68 3.40
N ASP A 191 -9.49 21.41 3.82
CA ASP A 191 -8.11 20.95 3.76
C ASP A 191 -7.85 19.94 4.88
N CYS A 192 -7.15 18.86 4.56
CA CYS A 192 -6.65 17.90 5.53
C CYS A 192 -5.14 18.05 5.68
N ASP A 193 -4.70 18.09 6.94
CA ASP A 193 -3.32 17.77 7.26
C ASP A 193 -2.98 16.33 6.80
N LEU A 194 -1.78 16.16 6.25
CA LEU A 194 -1.36 14.87 5.69
C LEU A 194 -1.21 13.81 6.80
N GLY A 195 -0.70 14.18 7.96
CA GLY A 195 -0.57 13.25 9.09
C GLY A 195 -1.91 12.69 9.57
N ASP A 196 -2.96 13.51 9.51
CA ASP A 196 -4.32 13.11 9.88
C ASP A 196 -5.00 12.30 8.77
N ALA A 197 -4.66 12.55 7.50
CA ALA A 197 -5.19 11.81 6.36
C ALA A 197 -4.51 10.45 6.13
N LEU A 198 -3.23 10.32 6.47
CA LEU A 198 -2.42 9.12 6.22
C LEU A 198 -3.03 7.81 6.76
N PRO A 199 -3.58 7.74 8.00
CA PRO A 199 -4.23 6.52 8.49
C PRO A 199 -5.32 6.00 7.55
N GLU A 200 -6.15 6.89 7.01
CA GLU A 200 -7.23 6.52 6.09
C GLU A 200 -6.68 6.13 4.71
N LEU A 201 -5.72 6.89 4.17
CA LEU A 201 -5.09 6.59 2.88
C LEU A 201 -4.38 5.23 2.90
N VAL A 202 -3.66 4.94 3.98
CA VAL A 202 -2.96 3.66 4.18
C VAL A 202 -3.98 2.53 4.28
N ALA A 203 -5.03 2.69 5.09
CA ALA A 203 -6.07 1.67 5.24
C ALA A 203 -6.81 1.36 3.92
N GLN A 204 -6.84 2.31 2.99
CA GLN A 204 -7.45 2.16 1.66
C GLN A 204 -6.43 1.84 0.56
N THR A 205 -5.17 1.51 0.88
CA THR A 205 -4.15 1.14 -0.13
C THR A 205 -3.88 -0.37 -0.12
N SER A 206 -4.03 -1.01 -1.28
CA SER A 206 -3.71 -2.43 -1.45
C SER A 206 -2.19 -2.64 -1.63
N TYR A 207 -1.65 -3.66 -0.96
CA TYR A 207 -0.23 -4.04 -1.05
C TYR A 207 0.76 -2.88 -0.79
N LEU A 208 0.41 -1.97 0.14
CA LEU A 208 1.21 -0.79 0.46
C LEU A 208 2.67 -1.16 0.78
N GLY A 209 2.88 -2.19 1.59
CA GLY A 209 4.23 -2.63 2.00
C GLY A 209 5.10 -3.15 0.85
N ASP A 210 4.54 -3.42 -0.34
CA ASP A 210 5.30 -3.89 -1.51
C ASP A 210 5.63 -2.76 -2.49
N MET A 211 5.12 -1.56 -2.25
CA MET A 211 5.43 -0.39 -3.06
C MET A 211 6.89 0.07 -2.82
N PRO A 212 7.57 0.60 -3.84
CA PRO A 212 8.80 1.37 -3.64
C PRO A 212 8.48 2.67 -2.88
N ALA A 213 9.17 2.91 -1.77
CA ALA A 213 8.96 4.08 -0.90
C ALA A 213 7.45 4.42 -0.66
N PRO A 214 6.69 3.52 -0.01
CA PRO A 214 5.23 3.58 0.07
C PRO A 214 4.66 4.92 0.58
N LEU A 215 5.13 5.38 1.74
CA LEU A 215 4.63 6.60 2.38
C LEU A 215 5.12 7.85 1.65
N ARG A 216 6.36 7.85 1.15
CA ARG A 216 6.88 8.95 0.34
C ARG A 216 6.13 9.08 -0.98
N THR A 217 5.70 7.97 -1.57
CA THR A 217 4.84 7.98 -2.77
C THR A 217 3.52 8.68 -2.48
N ILE A 218 2.83 8.32 -1.38
CA ILE A 218 1.59 9.00 -0.97
C ILE A 218 1.84 10.49 -0.72
N ALA A 219 2.90 10.84 0.03
CA ALA A 219 3.23 12.23 0.34
C ALA A 219 3.55 13.04 -0.93
N ALA A 220 4.31 12.49 -1.87
CA ALA A 220 4.65 13.14 -3.12
C ALA A 220 3.42 13.42 -3.99
N HIS A 221 2.50 12.46 -4.08
CA HIS A 221 1.23 12.67 -4.77
C HIS A 221 0.35 13.72 -4.08
N ALA A 222 0.25 13.66 -2.75
CA ALA A 222 -0.47 14.67 -1.98
C ALA A 222 0.09 16.08 -2.23
N VAL A 223 1.42 16.26 -2.22
CA VAL A 223 2.05 17.55 -2.56
C VAL A 223 1.76 17.96 -4.00
N ALA A 224 1.88 17.04 -4.95
CA ALA A 224 1.68 17.31 -6.37
C ALA A 224 0.27 17.83 -6.68
N VAL A 225 -0.75 17.26 -6.04
CA VAL A 225 -2.16 17.70 -6.16
C VAL A 225 -2.53 18.81 -5.18
N GLY A 226 -1.55 19.32 -4.43
CA GLY A 226 -1.63 20.42 -3.46
C GLY A 226 -2.50 20.16 -2.24
N GLY A 227 -2.44 18.95 -1.71
CA GLY A 227 -2.99 18.51 -0.44
C GLY A 227 -4.05 17.43 -0.58
N VAL A 228 -4.40 16.82 0.55
CA VAL A 228 -5.58 15.96 0.68
C VAL A 228 -6.76 16.85 1.06
N ARG A 229 -7.92 16.62 0.45
CA ARG A 229 -9.17 17.32 0.80
C ARG A 229 -10.12 16.36 1.49
N ARG A 230 -10.95 16.87 2.39
CA ARG A 230 -12.12 16.16 2.90
C ARG A 230 -13.37 16.89 2.45
N VAL A 231 -14.35 16.13 1.95
CA VAL A 231 -15.62 16.68 1.51
C VAL A 231 -16.71 16.20 2.44
N VAL A 232 -17.29 17.13 3.18
CA VAL A 232 -18.41 16.90 4.08
C VAL A 232 -19.70 17.15 3.31
N TYR A 233 -20.56 16.14 3.23
CA TYR A 233 -21.78 16.23 2.43
C TYR A 233 -22.91 15.37 2.97
N ARG A 234 -24.15 15.77 2.69
CA ARG A 234 -25.35 14.96 3.00
C ARG A 234 -25.82 14.14 1.80
N GLU A 235 -25.86 14.78 0.63
CA GLU A 235 -26.43 14.25 -0.60
C GLU A 235 -25.41 14.27 -1.74
N ALA A 236 -25.20 13.11 -2.39
CA ALA A 236 -24.17 12.94 -3.43
C ALA A 236 -24.35 13.88 -4.64
N ARG A 237 -25.58 14.32 -4.93
CA ARG A 237 -25.89 15.27 -6.01
C ARG A 237 -25.20 16.63 -5.88
N THR A 238 -24.73 16.97 -4.68
CA THR A 238 -24.06 18.25 -4.41
C THR A 238 -22.55 18.20 -4.61
N LEU A 239 -21.99 16.99 -4.81
CA LEU A 239 -20.54 16.81 -4.96
C LEU A 239 -20.00 17.41 -6.25
N ALA A 240 -20.75 17.36 -7.35
CA ALA A 240 -20.24 17.75 -8.67
C ALA A 240 -19.77 19.21 -8.69
N ALA A 241 -20.59 20.13 -8.16
CA ALA A 241 -20.25 21.55 -8.07
C ALA A 241 -19.15 21.84 -7.04
N ALA A 242 -19.11 21.09 -5.92
CA ALA A 242 -18.08 21.28 -4.90
C ALA A 242 -16.69 20.80 -5.35
N LEU A 243 -16.64 19.76 -6.20
CA LEU A 243 -15.40 19.17 -6.69
C LEU A 243 -14.87 19.83 -7.97
N GLU A 244 -15.70 20.56 -8.71
CA GLU A 244 -15.30 21.25 -9.95
C GLU A 244 -13.98 22.03 -9.82
N PRO A 245 -13.76 22.85 -8.75
CA PRO A 245 -12.51 23.61 -8.61
C PRO A 245 -11.26 22.75 -8.34
N LEU A 246 -11.42 21.46 -8.01
CA LEU A 246 -10.33 20.55 -7.73
C LEU A 246 -9.77 19.89 -9.00
N PHE A 247 -10.45 20.03 -10.15
CA PHE A 247 -9.90 19.64 -11.45
C PHE A 247 -8.86 20.65 -11.92
N ARG A 248 -7.63 20.48 -11.45
CA ARG A 248 -6.49 21.34 -11.76
C ARG A 248 -5.27 20.51 -12.12
N ASP A 249 -4.34 21.11 -12.85
CA ASP A 249 -3.10 20.44 -13.19
C ASP A 249 -2.26 20.21 -11.93
N ALA A 250 -1.81 18.96 -11.75
CA ALA A 250 -0.87 18.62 -10.70
C ALA A 250 0.53 19.12 -11.04
N LEU A 251 1.30 19.45 -10.00
CA LEU A 251 2.74 19.62 -10.14
C LEU A 251 3.39 18.27 -10.48
N PRO A 252 4.60 18.25 -11.07
CA PRO A 252 5.35 17.02 -11.27
C PRO A 252 5.55 16.26 -9.95
N VAL A 253 5.23 14.97 -9.94
CA VAL A 253 5.42 14.11 -8.76
C VAL A 253 6.92 13.92 -8.52
N GLN A 254 7.38 14.25 -7.32
CA GLN A 254 8.77 14.09 -6.89
C GLN A 254 8.82 13.18 -5.66
N ILE A 255 9.08 11.89 -5.89
CA ILE A 255 9.26 10.93 -4.80
C ILE A 255 10.67 11.11 -4.26
N ALA A 256 10.78 11.51 -2.98
CA ALA A 256 12.06 11.66 -2.33
C ALA A 256 12.81 10.32 -2.29
N ALA A 257 14.08 10.33 -2.70
CA ALA A 257 14.96 9.19 -2.55
C ALA A 257 15.07 8.82 -1.06
N PRO A 258 15.19 7.52 -0.71
CA PRO A 258 15.52 7.14 0.65
C PRO A 258 16.80 7.86 1.08
N THR A 259 16.79 8.42 2.29
CA THR A 259 18.02 8.89 2.92
C THR A 259 18.75 7.65 3.44
N THR A 260 19.42 6.92 2.54
CA THR A 260 20.16 5.72 2.91
C THR A 260 21.46 6.16 3.58
N SER A 261 21.43 6.29 4.91
CA SER A 261 22.66 6.28 5.71
C SER A 261 22.69 5.00 6.52
N ALA A 262 22.83 3.86 5.83
CA ALA A 262 23.23 2.61 6.46
C ALA A 262 24.71 2.73 6.85
N ALA A 263 25.00 3.48 7.92
CA ALA A 263 26.30 3.37 8.57
C ALA A 263 26.38 1.97 9.18
N ARG A 264 27.42 1.21 8.86
CA ARG A 264 27.71 -0.04 9.58
C ARG A 264 27.80 0.29 11.06
N VAL A 265 26.95 -0.35 11.85
CA VAL A 265 26.81 -0.07 13.27
C VAL A 265 27.86 -0.85 14.02
N ALA A 266 28.62 -0.19 14.89
CA ALA A 266 29.40 -0.88 15.90
C ALA A 266 28.46 -1.46 16.95
N ASP A 267 28.75 -2.64 17.51
CA ASP A 267 28.01 -3.22 18.65
C ASP A 267 28.22 -2.33 19.89
N ALA A 268 27.43 -1.27 20.00
CA ALA A 268 27.38 -0.40 21.15
C ALA A 268 26.04 -0.60 21.88
N PRO A 269 26.03 -0.59 23.22
CA PRO A 269 24.78 -0.57 23.95
C PRO A 269 24.06 0.76 23.70
N GLY A 270 22.78 0.70 23.37
CA GLY A 270 21.96 1.88 23.10
C GLY A 270 20.66 1.51 22.40
N THR A 271 19.90 2.53 21.99
CA THR A 271 18.70 2.34 21.17
C THR A 271 18.97 2.62 19.71
N TYR A 272 18.40 1.78 18.86
CA TYR A 272 18.43 1.88 17.41
C TYR A 272 17.02 2.04 16.87
N ARG A 273 16.88 2.59 15.68
CA ARG A 273 15.59 2.58 14.97
C ARG A 273 15.22 1.13 14.67
N GLY A 274 13.96 0.79 14.90
CA GLY A 274 13.43 -0.48 14.46
C GLY A 274 13.36 -0.58 12.93
N ALA A 275 13.21 -1.81 12.45
CA ALA A 275 12.96 -2.06 11.04
C ALA A 275 11.76 -1.24 10.54
N HIS A 276 11.93 -0.60 9.40
CA HIS A 276 10.86 0.12 8.72
C HIS A 276 11.06 0.03 7.20
N LEU A 277 9.96 -0.09 6.46
CA LEU A 277 9.89 -0.08 5.01
C LEU A 277 9.95 1.36 4.48
N ASP A 278 9.37 2.30 5.25
CA ASP A 278 9.39 3.71 4.92
C ASP A 278 9.21 4.60 6.15
N ALA A 279 9.68 5.83 6.02
CA ALA A 279 9.57 6.87 7.03
C ALA A 279 9.40 8.23 6.34
N VAL A 280 8.42 9.01 6.80
CA VAL A 280 8.14 10.37 6.31
C VAL A 280 8.04 11.32 7.51
N PRO A 281 8.94 12.31 7.63
CA PRO A 281 8.79 13.37 8.62
C PRO A 281 7.65 14.31 8.24
N LEU A 282 6.85 14.72 9.23
CA LEU A 282 5.77 15.68 9.10
C LEU A 282 6.09 16.83 10.08
N ASN A 283 6.30 18.03 9.57
CA ASN A 283 6.96 19.09 10.36
C ASN A 283 5.99 19.96 11.17
N ASP A 284 4.69 19.93 10.88
CA ASP A 284 3.69 20.77 11.54
C ASP A 284 2.35 20.02 11.71
N PRO A 285 2.03 19.52 12.92
CA PRO A 285 2.94 19.37 14.06
C PRO A 285 4.01 18.30 13.82
N ASP A 286 5.13 18.40 14.55
CA ASP A 286 6.26 17.46 14.45
C ASP A 286 5.85 16.02 14.76
N ARG A 287 5.84 15.19 13.72
CA ARG A 287 5.48 13.77 13.74
C ARG A 287 6.37 13.00 12.76
N ILE A 288 6.40 11.69 12.92
CA ILE A 288 6.96 10.81 11.91
C ILE A 288 5.99 9.68 11.58
N ALA A 289 5.65 9.57 10.31
CA ALA A 289 4.87 8.48 9.76
C ALA A 289 5.82 7.33 9.40
N LEU A 290 5.58 6.15 9.95
CA LEU A 290 6.38 4.95 9.76
C LEU A 290 5.52 3.84 9.16
N LEU A 291 6.08 3.12 8.20
CA LEU A 291 5.54 1.85 7.75
C LEU A 291 6.51 0.75 8.17
N GLN A 292 6.09 -0.10 9.09
CA GLN A 292 6.92 -1.19 9.64
C GLN A 292 6.51 -2.53 9.05
N PRO A 293 7.44 -3.46 8.83
CA PRO A 293 7.06 -4.80 8.43
C PRO A 293 6.45 -5.60 9.58
N GLU A 294 5.49 -6.47 9.25
CA GLU A 294 4.93 -7.46 10.17
C GLU A 294 5.68 -8.80 10.03
N LEU A 295 5.61 -9.63 11.08
CA LEU A 295 6.37 -10.88 11.15
C LEU A 295 5.95 -11.92 10.09
N ASP A 296 4.72 -11.84 9.60
CA ASP A 296 4.05 -12.79 8.72
C ASP A 296 3.90 -12.29 7.26
N GLY A 297 4.52 -11.17 6.90
CA GLY A 297 4.57 -10.68 5.53
C GLY A 297 3.64 -9.49 5.21
N GLY A 298 3.08 -8.85 6.24
CA GLY A 298 2.33 -7.61 6.14
C GLY A 298 3.15 -6.34 6.41
N SER A 299 2.44 -5.25 6.66
CA SER A 299 3.02 -3.99 7.14
C SER A 299 2.05 -3.22 8.03
N THR A 300 2.54 -2.67 9.13
CA THR A 300 1.78 -1.82 10.05
C THR A 300 2.17 -0.35 9.86
N PHE A 301 1.17 0.53 9.79
CA PHE A 301 1.40 1.97 9.83
C PHE A 301 1.42 2.50 11.28
N ARG A 302 2.34 3.41 11.58
CA ARG A 302 2.40 4.14 12.85
C ARG A 302 2.64 5.62 12.61
N LEU A 303 1.90 6.44 13.35
CA LEU A 303 2.16 7.88 13.44
C LEU A 303 2.74 8.19 14.81
N VAL A 304 4.04 8.45 14.86
CA VAL A 304 4.76 8.76 16.10
C VAL A 304 4.72 10.27 16.32
N SER A 305 4.32 10.68 17.52
CA SER A 305 4.08 12.08 17.89
C SER A 305 4.66 12.40 19.28
N GLY A 306 4.50 13.65 19.73
CA GLY A 306 5.06 14.10 21.01
C GLY A 306 6.58 14.14 20.96
N ILE A 307 7.26 13.56 21.96
CA ILE A 307 8.73 13.49 21.97
C ILE A 307 9.31 12.40 21.05
N GLY A 308 8.45 11.48 20.56
CA GLY A 308 8.86 10.31 19.79
C GLY A 308 9.69 10.60 18.53
N PRO A 309 9.40 11.66 17.73
CA PRO A 309 10.24 12.01 16.58
C PRO A 309 11.70 12.31 16.95
N ALA A 310 11.97 13.01 18.07
CA ALA A 310 13.35 13.24 18.52
C ALA A 310 14.04 11.94 18.95
N LEU A 311 13.34 11.09 19.71
CA LEU A 311 13.87 9.78 20.12
C LEU A 311 14.22 8.92 18.90
N TRP A 312 13.32 8.84 17.92
CA TRP A 312 13.54 8.09 16.68
C TRP A 312 14.71 8.65 15.87
N ARG A 313 14.81 9.98 15.68
CA ARG A 313 15.91 10.60 14.93
C ARG A 313 17.27 10.34 15.57
N THR A 314 17.36 10.33 16.90
CA THR A 314 18.62 10.10 17.62
C THR A 314 18.98 8.63 17.78
N ALA A 315 18.06 7.70 17.58
CA ALA A 315 18.25 6.27 17.82
C ALA A 315 19.19 5.59 16.79
N SER A 316 20.48 5.89 16.88
CA SER A 316 21.56 5.24 16.14
C SER A 316 22.63 4.78 17.12
N GLY A 317 22.21 4.04 18.15
CA GLY A 317 23.05 3.64 19.28
C GLY A 317 23.07 4.66 20.42
N ALA A 318 22.06 5.54 20.48
CA ALA A 318 21.98 6.56 21.52
C ALA A 318 21.67 5.98 22.90
N SER A 319 22.35 6.50 23.91
CA SER A 319 22.05 6.29 25.32
C SER A 319 20.78 7.04 25.75
N LEU A 320 20.24 6.65 26.91
CA LEU A 320 19.08 7.34 27.49
C LEU A 320 19.38 8.82 27.77
N ASP A 321 20.62 9.16 28.13
CA ASP A 321 21.05 10.53 28.44
C ASP A 321 21.05 11.40 27.19
N GLU A 322 21.57 10.88 26.07
CA GLU A 322 21.54 11.56 24.77
C GLU A 322 20.11 11.76 24.28
N GLN A 323 19.26 10.74 24.41
CA GLN A 323 17.84 10.86 24.08
C GLN A 323 17.11 11.90 24.94
N THR A 324 17.43 11.95 26.24
CA THR A 324 16.86 12.93 27.17
C THR A 324 17.28 14.34 26.78
N ALA A 325 18.56 14.55 26.46
CA ALA A 325 19.08 15.83 26.01
C ALA A 325 18.41 16.29 24.70
N ALA A 326 18.29 15.38 23.71
CA ALA A 326 17.68 15.70 22.42
C ALA A 326 16.18 16.02 22.53
N ALA A 327 15.43 15.29 23.36
CA ALA A 327 14.02 15.56 23.60
C ALA A 327 13.83 16.93 24.31
N ALA A 328 14.67 17.22 25.31
CA ALA A 328 14.64 18.51 26.02
C ALA A 328 15.02 19.68 25.10
N GLU A 329 15.98 19.50 24.21
CA GLU A 329 16.37 20.51 23.21
C GLU A 329 15.24 20.78 22.22
N ALA A 330 14.59 19.73 21.71
CA ALA A 330 13.55 19.85 20.69
C ALA A 330 12.21 20.38 21.23
N TYR A 331 11.81 19.98 22.45
CA TYR A 331 10.46 20.23 22.96
C TYR A 331 10.41 21.02 24.27
N GLY A 332 11.57 21.35 24.84
CA GLY A 332 11.69 22.04 26.12
C GLY A 332 11.50 21.12 27.33
N VAL A 333 11.66 21.70 28.52
CA VAL A 333 11.55 21.00 29.82
C VAL A 333 10.33 21.53 30.57
N PRO A 334 9.27 20.72 30.75
CA PRO A 334 8.12 21.12 31.55
C PRO A 334 8.47 21.26 33.04
N GLU A 335 7.87 22.24 33.70
CA GLU A 335 8.08 22.48 35.13
C GLU A 335 7.55 21.30 35.98
N GLY A 336 8.35 20.83 36.94
CA GLY A 336 7.96 19.74 37.85
C GLY A 336 7.95 18.33 37.25
N VAL A 337 8.41 18.15 36.01
CA VAL A 337 8.52 16.83 35.36
C VAL A 337 9.94 16.29 35.44
N ASP A 338 10.09 15.05 35.88
CA ASP A 338 11.34 14.29 35.71
C ASP A 338 11.47 13.87 34.24
N VAL A 339 12.18 14.69 33.45
CA VAL A 339 12.35 14.49 32.01
C VAL A 339 13.01 13.15 31.70
N ARG A 340 13.98 12.73 32.51
CA ARG A 340 14.69 11.46 32.27
C ARG A 340 13.76 10.28 32.47
N ALA A 341 12.94 10.29 33.52
CA ALA A 341 11.94 9.25 33.75
C ALA A 341 10.86 9.23 32.66
N ALA A 342 10.39 10.39 32.20
CA ALA A 342 9.42 10.50 31.12
C ALA A 342 9.98 9.97 29.78
N VAL A 343 11.23 10.31 29.46
CA VAL A 343 11.92 9.82 28.26
C VAL A 343 12.15 8.31 28.34
N ALA A 344 12.57 7.78 29.49
CA ALA A 344 12.73 6.34 29.68
C ALA A 344 11.41 5.58 29.41
N SER A 345 10.31 6.06 29.99
CA SER A 345 8.98 5.47 29.74
C SER A 345 8.55 5.54 28.27
N ALA A 346 8.88 6.64 27.57
CA ALA A 346 8.58 6.78 26.15
C ALA A 346 9.45 5.84 25.29
N VAL A 347 10.73 5.67 25.64
CA VAL A 347 11.62 4.71 24.99
C VAL A 347 11.08 3.30 25.15
N ASP A 348 10.70 2.90 26.36
CA ASP A 348 10.14 1.57 26.64
C ASP A 348 8.87 1.31 25.79
N ALA A 349 7.97 2.28 25.71
CA ALA A 349 6.77 2.18 24.88
C ALA A 349 7.09 2.06 23.37
N LEU A 350 8.10 2.78 22.88
CA LEU A 350 8.54 2.68 21.49
C LEU A 350 9.27 1.36 21.21
N VAL A 351 9.97 0.79 22.20
CA VAL A 351 10.60 -0.54 22.12
C VAL A 351 9.54 -1.64 22.09
N GLU A 352 8.50 -1.56 22.92
CA GLU A 352 7.37 -2.50 22.91
C GLU A 352 6.69 -2.55 21.53
N GLN A 353 6.60 -1.40 20.85
CA GLN A 353 6.03 -1.30 19.50
C GLN A 353 7.04 -1.61 18.38
N ARG A 354 8.30 -1.91 18.72
CA ARG A 354 9.44 -2.08 17.80
C ARG A 354 9.73 -0.88 16.92
N VAL A 355 9.28 0.32 17.32
CA VAL A 355 9.67 1.58 16.68
C VAL A 355 11.13 1.89 16.99
N LEU A 356 11.55 1.58 18.21
CA LEU A 356 12.93 1.49 18.65
C LEU A 356 13.28 0.04 18.98
N VAL A 357 14.57 -0.30 18.96
CA VAL A 357 15.10 -1.61 19.36
C VAL A 357 16.41 -1.43 20.11
N THR A 358 16.81 -2.41 20.93
CA THR A 358 18.00 -2.33 21.80
C THR A 358 19.24 -3.00 21.21
N GLU A 359 19.10 -3.59 20.02
CA GLU A 359 20.20 -4.18 19.25
C GLU A 359 19.97 -3.92 17.75
N PRO A 360 21.02 -3.92 16.91
CA PRO A 360 20.86 -3.71 15.48
C PRO A 360 19.91 -4.72 14.82
N THR A 361 19.22 -4.26 13.77
CA THR A 361 18.30 -5.09 12.99
C THR A 361 19.07 -5.81 11.88
N TRP A 362 18.78 -7.07 11.65
CA TRP A 362 19.24 -7.87 10.52
C TRP A 362 18.27 -7.76 9.34
N ARG A 363 18.80 -7.50 8.14
CA ARG A 363 18.03 -7.55 6.89
C ARG A 363 18.82 -8.22 5.77
N ILE A 364 18.11 -8.76 4.78
CA ILE A 364 18.72 -9.16 3.51
C ILE A 364 19.15 -7.90 2.77
N ARG A 365 20.32 -7.94 2.15
CA ARG A 365 20.83 -6.78 1.40
C ARG A 365 20.05 -6.57 0.11
N ASP A 366 19.93 -5.31 -0.30
CA ASP A 366 19.16 -4.92 -1.50
C ASP A 366 19.79 -5.46 -2.81
N ASP A 367 21.07 -5.86 -2.76
CA ASP A 367 21.84 -6.42 -3.87
C ASP A 367 21.88 -7.97 -3.88
N VAL A 368 20.87 -8.63 -3.31
CA VAL A 368 20.78 -10.10 -3.27
C VAL A 368 19.64 -10.60 -4.16
N ALA A 369 19.97 -11.44 -5.13
CA ALA A 369 18.99 -12.20 -5.89
C ALA A 369 18.66 -13.50 -5.15
N VAL A 370 17.37 -13.85 -5.08
CA VAL A 370 16.90 -15.08 -4.44
C VAL A 370 15.91 -15.82 -5.33
N THR A 371 15.96 -17.14 -5.27
CA THR A 371 14.94 -18.03 -5.85
C THR A 371 14.70 -19.22 -4.93
N GLY A 372 13.48 -19.75 -4.92
CA GLY A 372 13.08 -20.89 -4.10
C GLY A 372 11.77 -20.64 -3.36
N GLU A 373 11.20 -21.71 -2.81
CA GLU A 373 10.04 -21.65 -1.93
C GLU A 373 10.15 -22.73 -0.85
N GLY A 374 9.49 -22.48 0.29
CA GLY A 374 9.28 -23.48 1.32
C GLY A 374 10.58 -24.00 1.93
N SER A 375 10.98 -25.22 1.56
CA SER A 375 12.08 -25.95 2.19
C SER A 375 13.44 -25.71 1.55
N ARG A 376 13.51 -24.94 0.47
CA ARG A 376 14.77 -24.69 -0.25
C ARG A 376 14.82 -23.31 -0.88
N PHE A 377 15.93 -22.62 -0.61
CA PHE A 377 16.25 -21.33 -1.23
C PHE A 377 17.65 -21.35 -1.82
N VAL A 378 17.88 -20.53 -2.85
CA VAL A 378 19.20 -20.22 -3.39
C VAL A 378 19.31 -18.70 -3.42
N ALA A 379 20.31 -18.16 -2.73
CA ALA A 379 20.63 -16.74 -2.73
C ALA A 379 21.96 -16.48 -3.42
N LEU A 380 22.08 -15.33 -4.09
CA LEU A 380 23.27 -14.88 -4.77
C LEU A 380 23.47 -13.39 -4.53
N SER A 381 24.63 -13.01 -3.98
CA SER A 381 25.04 -11.61 -3.93
C SER A 381 25.37 -11.11 -5.33
N LEU A 382 24.81 -9.96 -5.70
CA LEU A 382 25.06 -9.27 -6.97
C LEU A 382 26.22 -8.25 -6.87
N ALA A 383 26.84 -8.12 -5.70
CA ALA A 383 27.96 -7.22 -5.48
C ALA A 383 29.24 -7.63 -6.24
N ASP A 384 29.45 -8.93 -6.46
CA ASP A 384 30.56 -9.48 -7.25
C ASP A 384 30.03 -10.51 -8.28
N LEU A 385 29.62 -10.01 -9.44
CA LEU A 385 29.18 -10.86 -10.55
C LEU A 385 30.34 -11.54 -11.31
N GLN A 386 31.60 -11.20 -11.01
CA GLN A 386 32.74 -11.85 -11.66
C GLN A 386 33.03 -13.22 -11.04
N HIS A 387 32.71 -13.40 -9.75
CA HIS A 387 32.87 -14.67 -9.04
C HIS A 387 31.58 -15.04 -8.27
N PRO A 388 30.48 -15.36 -9.00
CA PRO A 388 29.21 -15.64 -8.35
C PRO A 388 29.33 -16.88 -7.47
N THR A 389 28.94 -16.75 -6.20
CA THR A 389 28.93 -17.84 -5.23
C THR A 389 27.49 -18.09 -4.72
N PRO A 390 26.66 -18.81 -5.49
CA PRO A 390 25.30 -19.14 -5.05
C PRO A 390 25.33 -19.94 -3.75
N PHE A 391 24.48 -19.56 -2.81
CA PHE A 391 24.32 -20.26 -1.54
C PHE A 391 22.96 -20.96 -1.48
N ALA A 392 23.00 -22.29 -1.54
CA ALA A 392 21.83 -23.12 -1.36
C ALA A 392 21.56 -23.35 0.14
N MET A 393 20.31 -23.14 0.55
CA MET A 393 19.82 -23.27 1.91
C MET A 393 18.70 -24.30 1.92
N GLU A 394 18.77 -25.24 2.85
CA GLU A 394 17.80 -26.33 3.03
C GLU A 394 17.46 -26.49 4.52
N SER A 395 16.31 -27.11 4.83
CA SER A 395 15.89 -27.45 6.20
C SER A 395 15.84 -26.23 7.15
N SER A 396 16.63 -26.23 8.23
CA SER A 396 16.67 -25.13 9.21
C SER A 396 17.16 -23.82 8.59
N ALA A 397 18.20 -23.87 7.74
CA ALA A 397 18.71 -22.69 7.03
C ALA A 397 17.64 -22.07 6.13
N ALA A 398 16.84 -22.90 5.44
CA ALA A 398 15.72 -22.41 4.63
C ALA A 398 14.62 -21.77 5.49
N THR A 399 14.35 -22.33 6.69
CA THR A 399 13.36 -21.77 7.61
C THR A 399 13.80 -20.42 8.18
N ILE A 400 15.05 -20.30 8.63
CA ILE A 400 15.59 -19.04 9.16
C ILE A 400 15.63 -17.98 8.05
N TRP A 401 16.06 -18.36 6.85
CA TRP A 401 16.03 -17.50 5.67
C TRP A 401 14.62 -17.01 5.36
N ASP A 402 13.63 -17.89 5.32
CA ASP A 402 12.24 -17.51 5.01
C ASP A 402 11.68 -16.51 6.02
N VAL A 403 11.94 -16.73 7.32
CA VAL A 403 11.52 -15.77 8.36
C VAL A 403 12.21 -14.41 8.19
N LEU A 404 13.53 -14.39 7.92
CA LEU A 404 14.26 -13.15 7.67
C LEU A 404 13.75 -12.43 6.41
N PHE A 405 13.47 -13.19 5.34
CA PHE A 405 12.97 -12.69 4.07
C PHE A 405 11.58 -12.06 4.21
N VAL A 406 10.65 -12.76 4.87
CA VAL A 406 9.27 -12.31 5.09
C VAL A 406 9.20 -11.12 6.04
N SER A 407 9.98 -11.16 7.14
CA SER A 407 9.94 -10.12 8.18
C SER A 407 10.62 -8.81 7.77
N ARG A 408 11.45 -8.81 6.71
CA ARG A 408 12.08 -7.60 6.12
C ARG A 408 12.80 -6.70 7.13
N GLY A 409 13.33 -7.31 8.19
CA GLY A 409 14.06 -6.61 9.24
C GLY A 409 13.63 -7.07 10.64
N LEU A 410 14.49 -7.82 11.33
CA LEU A 410 14.32 -8.15 12.74
C LEU A 410 15.63 -8.07 13.51
N THR A 411 15.56 -7.81 14.80
CA THR A 411 16.70 -8.04 15.67
C THR A 411 17.00 -9.54 15.78
N ALA A 412 18.22 -9.90 16.17
CA ALA A 412 18.58 -11.32 16.34
C ALA A 412 17.64 -12.01 17.34
N THR A 413 17.31 -11.34 18.45
CA THR A 413 16.40 -11.87 19.47
C THR A 413 14.99 -12.12 18.92
N HIS A 414 14.41 -11.15 18.21
CA HIS A 414 13.08 -11.35 17.61
C HIS A 414 13.07 -12.39 16.48
N LEU A 415 14.18 -12.54 15.75
CA LEU A 415 14.30 -13.59 14.74
C LEU A 415 14.30 -14.98 15.37
N VAL A 416 15.02 -15.17 16.48
CA VAL A 416 15.02 -16.42 17.26
C VAL A 416 13.60 -16.78 17.70
N GLU A 417 12.86 -15.83 18.27
CA GLU A 417 11.47 -16.05 18.70
C GLU A 417 10.54 -16.41 17.52
N ALA A 418 10.71 -15.74 16.38
CA ALA A 418 9.90 -15.99 15.19
C ALA A 418 10.19 -17.38 14.58
N VAL A 419 11.46 -17.78 14.51
CA VAL A 419 11.88 -19.11 14.04
C VAL A 419 11.39 -20.20 15.00
N ALA A 420 11.56 -20.02 16.31
CA ALA A 420 11.11 -20.96 17.34
C ALA A 420 9.60 -21.21 17.25
N ARG A 421 8.81 -20.13 17.12
CA ARG A 421 7.35 -20.21 16.93
C ARG A 421 6.97 -20.94 15.66
N ARG A 422 7.68 -20.72 14.56
CA ARG A 422 7.41 -21.36 13.26
C ARG A 422 7.69 -22.85 13.27
N VAL A 423 8.73 -23.29 14.00
CA VAL A 423 9.10 -24.71 14.12
C VAL A 423 8.35 -25.41 15.26
N GLY A 424 7.78 -24.66 16.20
CA GLY A 424 7.03 -25.20 17.34
C GLY A 424 7.92 -25.69 18.48
N VAL A 425 9.02 -24.98 18.74
CA VAL A 425 10.00 -25.27 19.81
C VAL A 425 10.29 -24.03 20.65
N ASP A 426 10.97 -24.20 21.78
CA ASP A 426 11.42 -23.08 22.62
C ASP A 426 12.56 -22.30 21.95
N ALA A 427 12.64 -20.99 22.23
CA ALA A 427 13.64 -20.08 21.66
C ALA A 427 15.08 -20.56 21.89
N ASP A 428 15.33 -21.10 23.08
CA ASP A 428 16.62 -21.60 23.55
C ASP A 428 17.16 -22.73 22.64
N VAL A 429 16.27 -23.49 22.01
CA VAL A 429 16.60 -24.62 21.12
C VAL A 429 17.20 -24.15 19.80
N VAL A 430 16.80 -22.97 19.32
CA VAL A 430 17.20 -22.45 17.99
C VAL A 430 18.15 -21.26 18.06
N ASP A 431 18.35 -20.65 19.24
CA ASP A 431 19.12 -19.40 19.40
C ASP A 431 20.53 -19.49 18.80
N THR A 432 21.28 -20.54 19.14
CA THR A 432 22.66 -20.72 18.65
C THR A 432 22.70 -20.89 17.13
N ASP A 433 21.80 -21.69 16.57
CA ASP A 433 21.74 -21.96 15.13
C ASP A 433 21.35 -20.70 14.33
N VAL A 434 20.38 -19.94 14.83
CA VAL A 434 19.93 -18.68 14.20
C VAL A 434 21.06 -17.65 14.17
N ARG A 435 21.74 -17.43 15.30
CA ARG A 435 22.84 -16.45 15.37
C ARG A 435 24.03 -16.85 14.50
N ALA A 436 24.46 -18.11 14.56
CA ALA A 436 25.53 -18.60 13.70
C ALA A 436 25.18 -18.50 12.20
N PHE A 437 23.90 -18.71 11.86
CA PHE A 437 23.43 -18.56 10.48
C PHE A 437 23.45 -17.10 10.01
N LEU A 438 23.02 -16.15 10.85
CA LEU A 438 23.08 -14.71 10.54
C LEU A 438 24.53 -14.25 10.27
N GLU A 439 25.48 -14.66 11.08
CA GLU A 439 26.91 -14.36 10.88
C GLU A 439 27.42 -14.94 9.56
N SER A 440 27.03 -16.17 9.21
CA SER A 440 27.34 -16.79 7.91
C SER A 440 26.76 -16.00 6.74
N LEU A 441 25.53 -15.47 6.86
CA LEU A 441 24.92 -14.62 5.84
C LEU A 441 25.65 -13.28 5.68
N GLU A 442 26.09 -12.66 6.79
CA GLU A 442 26.91 -11.43 6.76
C GLU A 442 28.24 -11.66 6.06
N ALA A 443 28.95 -12.74 6.43
CA ALA A 443 30.24 -13.11 5.83
C ALA A 443 30.15 -13.37 4.32
N ARG A 444 28.98 -13.80 3.83
CA ARG A 444 28.69 -14.04 2.42
C ARG A 444 28.12 -12.82 1.69
N ALA A 445 28.02 -11.67 2.36
CA ALA A 445 27.36 -10.48 1.82
C ALA A 445 25.93 -10.73 1.32
N LEU A 446 25.17 -11.54 2.08
CA LEU A 446 23.75 -11.84 1.82
C LEU A 446 22.81 -11.10 2.78
N ALA A 447 23.26 -10.87 4.00
CA ALA A 447 22.54 -10.08 5.01
C ALA A 447 23.48 -9.04 5.62
N GLU A 448 22.90 -8.06 6.29
CA GLU A 448 23.65 -7.03 7.00
C GLU A 448 22.91 -6.58 8.26
N ARG A 449 23.68 -6.08 9.22
CA ARG A 449 23.17 -5.34 10.37
C ARG A 449 22.98 -3.88 9.99
N VAL A 450 21.78 -3.36 10.26
CA VAL A 450 21.43 -1.96 10.07
C VAL A 450 21.01 -1.32 11.38
N ALA A 451 21.42 -0.06 11.55
CA ALA A 451 20.71 0.93 12.36
C ALA A 451 20.05 1.87 11.35
N PRO A 452 18.80 1.58 10.96
CA PRO A 452 18.05 2.39 10.00
C PRO A 452 17.99 3.87 10.38
#